data_AF-A0A4P9Y991-F1
#
_entry.id   AF-A0A4P9Y991-F1
#
_cell.length_a   1.000
_cell.length_b   1.000
_cell.length_c   1.000
_cell.angle_alpha   90.00
_cell.angle_beta   90.00
_cell.angle_gamma   90.00
#
_symmetry.space_group_name_H-M   'P 1'
#
loop_
_entity.id
_entity.type
_entity.pdbx_description
1 polymer ?
#
loop_
_entity_poly.entity_id
_entity_poly.type
_entity_poly.pdbx_seq_one_letter_code
_entity_poly.pdbx_strand_id
1 'polypeptide(L)' 'MAVFKIKDMSHPQWKYKIDIYVQQLMVTGCCLIHPQVSVLIVEAGPKSMRQYKKLLLQRIKWDE' A
#
# COMPACT_ATOMS: atom_id res chain seq x y z
N MET A 1 -2.08 13.09 0.78
CA MET A 1 -2.97 11.95 1.06
C MET A 1 -3.36 11.25 -0.24
N ALA A 2 -3.45 9.92 -0.23
CA ALA A 2 -3.94 9.12 -1.35
C ALA A 2 -4.71 7.89 -0.83
N VAL A 3 -5.66 7.41 -1.62
CA VAL A 3 -6.44 6.20 -1.33
C VAL A 3 -6.25 5.22 -2.48
N PHE A 4 -5.98 3.96 -2.17
CA PHE A 4 -5.78 2.89 -3.13
C PHE A 4 -6.81 1.78 -2.90
N LYS A 5 -7.44 1.34 -3.99
CA LYS A 5 -8.32 0.18 -4.02
C LYS A 5 -7.51 -1.03 -4.48
N ILE A 6 -7.52 -2.08 -3.70
CA ILE A 6 -6.85 -3.35 -3.98
C ILE A 6 -7.93 -4.44 -4.05
N LYS A 7 -7.88 -5.31 -5.06
CA LYS A 7 -8.89 -6.36 -5.23
C LYS A 7 -8.70 -7.48 -4.20
N ASP A 8 -7.48 -8.01 -4.12
CA ASP A 8 -7.12 -9.03 -3.15
C ASP A 8 -5.87 -8.61 -2.37
N MET A 9 -5.95 -8.75 -1.05
CA MET A 9 -4.87 -8.48 -0.10
C MET A 9 -4.64 -9.70 0.79
N SER A 10 -4.98 -10.91 0.31
CA SER A 10 -4.80 -12.17 1.03
C SER A 10 -3.31 -12.52 1.20
N HIS A 11 -2.48 -12.20 0.21
CA HIS A 11 -1.09 -12.60 0.17
C HIS A 11 -0.25 -11.94 1.29
N PRO A 12 0.34 -12.72 2.22
CA PRO A 12 1.04 -12.17 3.39
C PRO A 12 2.30 -11.38 3.01
N GLN A 13 2.97 -11.75 1.91
CA GLN A 13 4.15 -11.03 1.43
C GLN A 13 3.85 -9.58 1.02
N TRP A 14 2.66 -9.30 0.46
CA TRP A 14 2.30 -7.94 0.08
C TRP A 14 2.07 -7.08 1.32
N LYS A 15 1.40 -7.63 2.35
CA LYS A 15 1.21 -6.94 3.64
C LYS A 15 2.55 -6.59 4.27
N TYR A 16 3.48 -7.54 4.30
CA TYR A 16 4.82 -7.34 4.83
C TYR A 16 5.61 -6.26 4.06
N LYS A 17 5.59 -6.30 2.71
CA LYS A 17 6.23 -5.27 1.88
C LYS A 17 5.65 -3.88 2.15
N ILE A 18 4.33 -3.78 2.26
CA ILE A 18 3.66 -2.51 2.57
C ILE A 18 4.13 -2.00 3.93
N ASP A 19 4.13 -2.84 4.96
CA ASP A 19 4.45 -2.44 6.33
C ASP A 19 5.90 -1.94 6.46
N ILE A 20 6.86 -2.65 5.86
CA ILE A 20 8.26 -2.19 5.81
C ILE A 20 8.38 -0.85 5.10
N TYR A 21 7.69 -0.66 3.97
CA TYR A 21 7.78 0.60 3.23
C TYR A 21 7.15 1.76 3.99
N VAL A 22 6.09 1.49 4.76
CA VAL A 22 5.47 2.48 5.64
C VAL A 22 6.48 2.94 6.70
N GLN A 23 7.21 2.00 7.32
CA GLN A 23 8.26 2.30 8.29
C GLN A 23 9.44 3.06 7.67
N GLN A 24 9.93 2.62 6.50
CA GLN A 24 11.09 3.23 5.82
C GLN A 24 10.82 4.66 5.33
N LEU A 25 9.61 4.92 4.83
CA LEU A 25 9.26 6.22 4.23
C LEU A 25 8.59 7.18 5.23
N MET A 26 8.48 6.78 6.50
CA MET A 26 7.78 7.50 7.58
C MET A 26 6.40 7.98 7.12
N VAL A 27 5.65 7.05 6.55
CA VAL A 27 4.29 7.27 6.04
C VAL A 27 3.30 6.90 7.13
N THR A 28 2.15 7.57 7.19
CA THR A 28 1.05 7.19 8.10
C THR A 28 -0.16 6.77 7.28
N GLY A 29 -1.08 6.01 7.90
CA GLY A 29 -2.25 5.51 7.18
C GLY A 29 -2.91 4.31 7.84
N CYS A 30 -3.87 3.73 7.13
CA CYS A 30 -4.55 2.51 7.56
C CYS A 30 -4.91 1.64 6.35
N CYS A 31 -5.03 0.34 6.60
CA CYS A 31 -5.49 -0.64 5.62
C CYS A 31 -6.78 -1.29 6.14
N LEU A 32 -7.83 -1.22 5.35
CA LEU A 32 -9.12 -1.86 5.62
C LEU A 32 -9.23 -3.07 4.70
N ILE A 33 -9.20 -4.26 5.29
CA ILE A 33 -9.19 -5.53 4.56
C ILE A 33 -10.60 -6.10 4.60
N HIS A 34 -11.19 -6.30 3.43
CA HIS A 34 -12.47 -6.98 3.26
C HIS A 34 -12.35 -8.04 2.15
N PRO A 35 -13.05 -9.19 2.23
CA PRO A 35 -12.87 -10.31 1.30
C PRO A 35 -13.07 -9.98 -0.18
N GLN A 36 -13.86 -8.94 -0.49
CA GLN A 36 -14.13 -8.52 -1.87
C GLN A 36 -13.28 -7.33 -2.34
N VAL A 37 -12.79 -6.52 -1.40
CA VAL A 37 -12.02 -5.31 -1.69
C VAL A 37 -11.23 -4.90 -0.47
N SER A 38 -9.97 -4.55 -0.65
CA SER A 38 -9.17 -3.90 0.39
C SER A 38 -8.93 -2.44 0.02
N VAL A 39 -8.96 -1.57 1.02
CA VAL A 39 -8.76 -0.13 0.86
C VAL A 39 -7.57 0.29 1.70
N LEU A 40 -6.60 0.94 1.06
CA LEU A 40 -5.41 1.45 1.71
C LEU A 40 -5.41 2.97 1.66
N ILE A 41 -5.40 3.61 2.83
CA ILE A 41 -5.37 5.07 2.98
C ILE A 41 -3.98 5.45 3.47
N VAL A 42 -3.32 6.40 2.78
CA VAL A 42 -1.96 6.82 3.11
C VAL A 42 -1.82 8.33 3.11
N GLU A 43 -1.20 8.83 4.17
CA GLU A 43 -0.84 10.22 4.38
C GLU A 43 0.69 10.36 4.42
N ALA A 44 1.20 11.23 3.55
CA ALA A 44 2.63 11.43 3.36
C ALA A 44 2.91 12.77 2.71
N GLY A 45 4.15 13.25 2.89
CA GLY A 45 4.71 14.32 2.08
C GLY A 45 4.85 13.92 0.59
N PRO A 46 5.01 14.90 -0.33
CA PRO A 46 4.98 14.65 -1.77
C PRO A 46 6.05 13.66 -2.27
N LYS A 47 7.25 13.69 -1.67
CA LYS A 47 8.36 12.80 -2.03
C LYS A 47 8.07 11.35 -1.64
N SER A 48 7.71 11.10 -0.39
CA SER A 48 7.33 9.78 0.11
C SER A 48 6.12 9.23 -0.65
N MET A 49 5.11 10.06 -0.93
CA MET A 49 3.94 9.64 -1.71
C MET A 49 4.29 9.17 -3.13
N ARG A 50 5.24 9.83 -3.82
CA ARG A 50 5.69 9.40 -5.15
C ARG A 50 6.38 8.04 -5.11
N GLN A 51 7.22 7.81 -4.10
CA GLN A 51 7.90 6.52 -3.93
C GLN A 51 6.90 5.41 -3.57
N TYR A 52 5.96 5.71 -2.69
CA TYR A 52 4.90 4.78 -2.28
C TYR A 52 3.98 4.40 -3.45
N LYS A 53 3.61 5.36 -4.30
CA LYS A 53 2.87 5.08 -5.55
C LYS A 53 3.64 4.16 -6.48
N LYS A 54 4.95 4.36 -6.66
CA LYS A 54 5.79 3.46 -7.48
C LYS A 54 5.83 2.04 -6.90
N LEU A 55 5.91 1.90 -5.58
CA LEU A 55 5.85 0.60 -4.92
C LEU A 55 4.54 -0.12 -5.29
N LEU A 56 3.41 0.50 -4.96
CA LEU A 56 2.09 -0.12 -5.13
C LEU A 56 1.74 -0.39 -6.59
N LEU A 57 2.08 0.53 -7.51
CA LEU A 57 1.62 0.43 -8.90
C LEU A 57 2.61 -0.29 -9.83
N GLN A 58 3.90 -0.36 -9.47
CA GLN A 58 4.93 -0.89 -10.39
C GLN A 58 5.74 -2.03 -9.80
N ARG A 59 5.93 -2.10 -8.47
CA ARG A 59 6.80 -3.10 -7.83
C ARG A 59 6.05 -4.28 -7.24
N ILE A 60 4.81 -4.08 -6.78
CA ILE A 60 3.94 -5.15 -6.34
C ILE A 60 3.16 -5.65 -7.55
N LYS A 61 3.32 -6.94 -7.86
CA LYS A 61 2.47 -7.65 -8.80
C LYS A 61 1.27 -8.17 -8.03
N TRP A 62 0.09 -7.63 -8.33
CA TRP A 62 -1.16 -7.95 -7.63
C TRP A 62 -1.95 -9.10 -8.28
N ASP A 63 -1.62 -9.45 -9.52
CA ASP A 63 -2.28 -10.48 -10.33
C ASP A 63 -1.49 -11.81 -10.36
N GLU A 64 -0.44 -11.95 -9.52
CA GLU A 64 0.23 -13.23 -9.22
C GLU A 64 -0.37 -13.84 -7.94
#